data_AF-A0A914N4L5-F1
#
_entry.id   AF-A0A914N4L5-F1
#
_cell.length_a   1.000
_cell.length_b   1.000
_cell.length_c   1.000
_cell.angle_alpha   90.00
_cell.angle_beta   90.00
_cell.angle_gamma   90.00
#
_symmetry.space_group_name_H-M   'P 1'
#
loop_
_entity.id
_entity.type
_entity.pdbx_description
1 polymer ?
#
loop_
_entity_poly.entity_id
_entity_poly.type
_entity_poly.pdbx_seq_one_letter_code
_entity_poly.pdbx_strand_id
1 'polypeptide(L)'
;MYDIDFLNRLSRTLCEAVNEQDRRVAEETLSKLIDSNQCLQHCLLLLESGEQPYAQVVASGALKRLLNKKVSLSLQDRLELSRYLLKYLVDRPSLPLYIQNPLCKLYAYLTKIGLLEKDQTGTFHFQMPIDQILTLAK
;
A
#
# COMPACT_ATOMS: atom_id res chain seq x y z
N MET A 1 -15.19 0.95 13.29
CA MET A 1 -13.91 0.40 12.78
C MET A 1 -14.29 -0.73 11.85
N TYR A 2 -13.83 -0.73 10.59
CA TYR A 2 -14.16 -1.84 9.67
C TYR A 2 -13.33 -3.06 10.07
N ASP A 3 -13.98 -4.20 10.26
CA ASP A 3 -13.30 -5.46 10.55
C ASP A 3 -12.76 -6.13 9.28
N ILE A 4 -11.92 -7.15 9.47
CA ILE A 4 -11.31 -7.87 8.34
C ILE A 4 -12.36 -8.55 7.46
N ASP A 5 -13.46 -9.06 8.04
CA ASP A 5 -14.51 -9.75 7.31
C ASP A 5 -15.25 -8.81 6.36
N PHE A 6 -15.53 -7.58 6.81
CA PHE A 6 -16.09 -6.53 5.98
C PHE A 6 -15.13 -6.16 4.85
N LEU A 7 -13.85 -5.96 5.15
CA LEU A 7 -12.86 -5.58 4.15
C LEU A 7 -12.66 -6.69 3.11
N ASN A 8 -12.72 -7.97 3.50
CA ASN A 8 -12.67 -9.11 2.58
C ASN A 8 -13.90 -9.16 1.68
N ARG A 9 -15.11 -8.99 2.23
CA ARG A 9 -16.34 -8.92 1.43
C ARG A 9 -16.30 -7.77 0.44
N LEU A 10 -15.91 -6.57 0.89
CA LEU A 10 -15.75 -5.40 0.04
C LEU A 10 -14.75 -5.68 -1.10
N SER A 11 -13.60 -6.28 -0.77
CA SER A 11 -12.56 -6.58 -1.76
C SER A 11 -13.04 -7.56 -2.82
N ARG A 12 -13.77 -8.59 -2.39
CA ARG A 12 -14.38 -9.57 -3.29
C ARG A 12 -15.42 -8.91 -4.20
N THR A 13 -16.32 -8.10 -3.65
CA THR A 13 -17.33 -7.36 -4.44
C THR A 13 -16.66 -6.45 -5.49
N LEU A 14 -15.58 -5.76 -5.14
CA LEU A 14 -14.86 -4.90 -6.09
C LEU A 14 -14.26 -5.66 -7.28
N CYS A 15 -13.86 -6.91 -7.07
CA CYS A 15 -13.22 -7.72 -8.12
C CYS A 15 -14.21 -8.62 -8.89
N GLU A 16 -15.27 -9.11 -8.24
CA GLU A 16 -16.13 -10.16 -8.78
C GLU A 16 -17.59 -9.73 -9.02
N ALA A 17 -18.02 -8.54 -8.60
CA ALA A 17 -19.42 -8.13 -8.76
C ALA A 17 -19.85 -8.10 -10.24
N VAL A 18 -20.89 -8.86 -10.55
CA VAL A 18 -21.55 -8.88 -11.88
C VAL A 18 -22.56 -7.73 -11.99
N ASN A 19 -23.20 -7.37 -10.88
CA ASN A 19 -24.16 -6.27 -10.82
C ASN A 19 -23.43 -4.92 -10.73
N GLU A 20 -23.71 -4.02 -11.67
CA GLU A 20 -23.11 -2.68 -11.68
C GLU A 20 -23.44 -1.88 -10.43
N GLN A 21 -24.63 -2.03 -9.86
CA GLN A 21 -25.03 -1.26 -8.68
C GLN A 21 -24.19 -1.63 -7.46
N ASP A 22 -23.97 -2.94 -7.27
CA ASP A 22 -23.16 -3.44 -6.16
C ASP A 22 -21.69 -3.01 -6.31
N ARG A 23 -21.17 -3.03 -7.54
CA ARG A 23 -19.83 -2.51 -7.83
C ARG A 23 -19.70 -1.02 -7.53
N ARG A 24 -20.68 -0.20 -7.93
CA ARG A 24 -20.68 1.24 -7.65
C ARG A 24 -20.72 1.54 -6.15
N VAL A 25 -21.57 0.85 -5.40
CA VAL A 25 -21.65 1.00 -3.94
C VAL A 25 -20.32 0.60 -3.28
N ALA A 26 -19.68 -0.47 -3.75
CA ALA A 26 -18.37 -0.88 -3.27
C ALA A 26 -17.27 0.16 -3.61
N GLU A 27 -17.27 0.72 -4.81
CA GLU A 27 -16.32 1.76 -5.23
C GLU A 27 -16.48 3.06 -4.43
N GLU A 28 -17.73 3.46 -4.15
CA GLU A 28 -18.03 4.60 -3.26
C GLU A 28 -17.53 4.34 -1.84
N THR A 29 -17.77 3.14 -1.33
CA THR A 29 -17.32 2.72 0.01
C THR A 29 -15.80 2.73 0.11
N LEU A 30 -15.10 2.19 -0.90
CA LEU A 30 -13.65 2.24 -0.99
C LEU A 30 -13.13 3.68 -1.06
N SER A 31 -13.81 4.55 -1.82
CA SER A 31 -13.40 5.95 -1.92
C SER A 31 -13.55 6.67 -0.58
N LYS A 32 -14.67 6.46 0.14
CA LYS A 32 -14.84 6.96 1.52
C LYS A 32 -13.77 6.43 2.47
N LEU A 33 -13.37 5.16 2.31
CA LEU A 33 -12.30 4.57 3.11
C LEU A 33 -10.95 5.23 2.83
N ILE A 34 -10.62 5.49 1.55
CA ILE A 34 -9.40 6.21 1.14
C ILE A 34 -9.41 7.68 1.60
N ASP A 35 -10.60 8.25 1.76
CA ASP A 35 -10.80 9.58 2.33
C ASP A 35 -10.72 9.63 3.85
N SER A 36 -10.80 8.49 4.51
CA SER A 36 -10.64 8.39 5.95
C SER A 36 -9.17 8.36 6.40
N ASN A 37 -8.92 8.86 7.61
CA ASN A 37 -7.61 8.80 8.27
C ASN A 37 -7.19 7.37 8.64
N GLN A 38 -8.08 6.39 8.48
CA GLN A 38 -7.85 4.97 8.78
C GLN A 38 -7.50 4.14 7.54
N CYS A 39 -7.41 4.76 6.35
CA CYS A 39 -7.12 4.05 5.11
C CYS A 39 -5.85 3.18 5.21
N LEU A 40 -4.76 3.74 5.74
CA LEU A 40 -3.49 3.03 5.90
C LEU A 40 -3.67 1.79 6.77
N GLN A 41 -4.30 1.94 7.94
CA GLN A 41 -4.53 0.85 8.89
C GLN A 41 -5.37 -0.29 8.26
N HIS A 42 -6.45 0.04 7.56
CA HIS A 42 -7.27 -0.98 6.87
C HIS A 42 -6.51 -1.68 5.74
N CYS A 43 -5.66 -0.95 5.00
CA CYS A 43 -4.84 -1.55 3.95
C CYS A 43 -3.78 -2.51 4.54
N LEU A 44 -3.14 -2.14 5.65
CA LEU A 44 -2.21 -3.02 6.34
C LEU A 44 -2.91 -4.27 6.88
N LEU A 45 -4.09 -4.12 7.48
CA LEU A 45 -4.91 -5.23 7.94
C LEU A 45 -5.26 -6.20 6.79
N LEU A 46 -5.64 -5.67 5.61
CA LEU A 46 -5.87 -6.47 4.40
C LEU A 46 -4.63 -7.19 3.90
N LEU A 47 -3.44 -6.58 3.99
CA LEU A 47 -2.20 -7.22 3.57
C LEU A 47 -1.81 -8.36 4.52
N GLU A 48 -1.99 -8.17 5.83
CA GLU A 48 -1.63 -9.13 6.87
C GLU A 48 -2.58 -10.33 6.95
N SER A 49 -3.88 -10.05 7.00
CA SER A 49 -4.92 -11.02 7.38
C SER A 49 -6.03 -11.16 6.33
N GLY A 50 -5.91 -10.45 5.19
CA GLY A 50 -6.91 -10.48 4.15
C GLY A 50 -6.83 -11.72 3.27
N GLU A 51 -7.99 -12.11 2.74
CA GLU A 51 -8.11 -13.24 1.84
C GLU A 51 -7.44 -12.94 0.50
N GLN A 52 -6.44 -13.75 0.17
CA GLN A 52 -5.79 -13.72 -1.13
C GLN A 52 -6.74 -14.21 -2.23
N PRO A 53 -6.75 -13.59 -3.43
CA PRO A 53 -5.91 -12.46 -3.87
C PRO A 53 -6.54 -11.06 -3.76
N TYR A 54 -7.86 -10.99 -3.55
CA TYR A 54 -8.64 -9.76 -3.69
C TYR A 54 -8.21 -8.69 -2.69
N ALA A 55 -7.88 -9.10 -1.46
CA ALA A 55 -7.42 -8.21 -0.41
C ALA A 55 -6.15 -7.43 -0.81
N GLN A 56 -5.14 -8.11 -1.36
CA GLN A 56 -3.87 -7.49 -1.71
C GLN A 56 -4.00 -6.57 -2.92
N VAL A 57 -4.81 -6.95 -3.90
CA VAL A 57 -5.07 -6.12 -5.08
C VAL A 57 -5.75 -4.82 -4.67
N VAL A 58 -6.80 -4.91 -3.84
CA VAL A 58 -7.54 -3.74 -3.36
C VAL A 58 -6.68 -2.88 -2.44
N ALA A 59 -5.93 -3.47 -1.50
CA ALA A 59 -5.02 -2.74 -0.63
C ALA A 59 -3.92 -2.01 -1.43
N SER A 60 -3.29 -2.67 -2.42
CA SER A 60 -2.28 -2.06 -3.29
C SER A 60 -2.84 -0.86 -4.06
N GLY A 61 -4.04 -1.02 -4.66
CA GLY A 61 -4.72 0.04 -5.38
C GLY A 61 -5.12 1.21 -4.48
N ALA A 62 -5.66 0.92 -3.29
CA ALA A 62 -6.06 1.92 -2.31
C ALA A 62 -4.86 2.72 -1.78
N LEU A 63 -3.76 2.05 -1.42
CA LEU A 63 -2.51 2.70 -1.00
C LEU A 63 -1.94 3.59 -2.10
N LYS A 64 -1.94 3.12 -3.35
CA LYS A 64 -1.50 3.95 -4.48
C LYS A 64 -2.35 5.22 -4.62
N ARG A 65 -3.67 5.11 -4.47
CA ARG A 65 -4.58 6.26 -4.49
C ARG A 65 -4.31 7.20 -3.31
N LEU A 66 -4.13 6.66 -2.10
CA LEU A 66 -3.83 7.40 -0.88
C LEU A 66 -2.55 8.24 -1.02
N LEU A 67 -1.49 7.66 -1.60
CA LEU A 67 -0.22 8.35 -1.80
C LEU A 67 -0.30 9.51 -2.81
N ASN A 68 -1.21 9.42 -3.78
CA ASN A 68 -1.43 10.46 -4.80
C ASN A 68 -2.33 11.62 -4.33
N LYS A 69 -2.85 11.58 -3.10
CA LYS A 69 -3.72 12.65 -2.58
C LYS A 69 -2.93 13.92 -2.29
N LYS A 70 -3.61 15.07 -2.39
CA LYS A 70 -3.05 16.39 -2.03
C LYS A 70 -2.57 16.45 -0.58
N VAL A 71 -3.38 15.90 0.33
CA VAL A 71 -2.99 15.63 1.73
C VAL A 71 -2.70 14.13 1.80
N SER A 72 -1.42 13.81 1.67
CA SER A 72 -0.90 12.43 1.68
C SER A 72 -0.44 12.05 3.09
N LEU A 73 0.09 10.83 3.22
CA LEU A 73 0.75 10.31 4.41
C LEU A 73 1.88 11.25 4.90
N SER A 74 2.22 11.18 6.19
CA SER A 74 3.42 11.85 6.70
C SER A 74 4.69 11.17 6.16
N LEU A 75 5.84 11.84 6.25
CA LEU A 75 7.12 11.22 5.88
C LEU A 75 7.39 9.93 6.68
N GLN A 76 7.05 9.93 7.98
CA GLN A 76 7.23 8.75 8.83
C GLN A 76 6.34 7.59 8.39
N ASP A 77 5.05 7.84 8.14
CA ASP A 77 4.12 6.82 7.63
C ASP A 77 4.59 6.24 6.30
N ARG A 78 5.15 7.07 5.40
CA ARG A 78 5.72 6.60 4.13
C ARG A 78 6.95 5.71 4.35
N LEU A 79 7.82 6.06 5.30
CA LEU A 79 9.00 5.26 5.64
C LEU A 79 8.61 3.93 6.26
N GLU A 80 7.65 3.92 7.18
CA GLU A 80 7.11 2.70 7.78
C GLU A 80 6.43 1.82 6.74
N LEU A 81 5.61 2.39 5.86
CA LEU A 81 4.98 1.65 4.76
C LEU A 81 6.03 1.06 3.80
N SER A 82 7.07 1.82 3.47
CA SER A 82 8.18 1.35 2.63
C SER A 82 8.88 0.12 3.24
N ARG A 83 9.24 0.20 4.53
CA ARG A 83 9.85 -0.92 5.27
C ARG A 83 8.91 -2.12 5.36
N TYR A 84 7.63 -1.87 5.64
CA TYR A 84 6.61 -2.90 5.71
C TYR A 84 6.48 -3.64 4.38
N LEU A 85 6.35 -2.94 3.26
CA LEU A 85 6.20 -3.55 1.93
C LEU A 85 7.43 -4.37 1.55
N LEU A 86 8.63 -3.86 1.83
CA LEU A 86 9.87 -4.59 1.57
C LEU A 86 9.92 -5.88 2.40
N LYS A 87 9.64 -5.80 3.70
CA LYS A 87 9.57 -6.96 4.59
C LYS A 87 8.50 -7.95 4.12
N TYR A 88 7.33 -7.45 3.75
CA TYR A 88 6.20 -8.26 3.27
C TYR A 88 6.56 -9.11 2.04
N LEU A 89 7.27 -8.50 1.09
CA LEU A 89 7.73 -9.15 -0.14
C LEU A 89 8.84 -10.17 0.13
N VAL A 90 9.78 -9.84 1.03
CA VAL A 90 10.90 -10.74 1.41
C VAL A 90 10.38 -11.96 2.17
N ASP A 91 9.45 -11.78 3.10
CA ASP A 91 8.90 -12.85 3.92
C ASP A 91 7.98 -13.81 3.11
N ARG A 92 7.56 -13.42 1.90
CA ARG A 92 6.62 -14.18 1.06
C ARG A 92 7.09 -14.31 -0.40
N PRO A 93 8.21 -15.01 -0.67
CA PRO A 93 8.78 -15.12 -2.01
C PRO A 93 7.90 -15.90 -2.99
N SER A 94 6.97 -16.72 -2.50
CA SER A 94 6.05 -17.53 -3.31
C SER A 94 4.73 -16.82 -3.63
N LEU A 95 4.63 -15.51 -3.41
CA LEU A 95 3.44 -14.74 -3.79
C LEU A 95 3.25 -14.81 -5.32
N PRO A 96 2.00 -14.99 -5.80
CA PRO A 96 1.73 -14.93 -7.22
C PRO A 96 2.19 -13.61 -7.85
N LEU A 97 2.75 -13.67 -9.06
CA LEU A 97 3.31 -12.51 -9.77
C LEU A 97 2.29 -11.36 -9.93
N TYR A 98 1.01 -11.67 -10.07
CA TYR A 98 -0.04 -10.66 -10.21
C TYR A 98 -0.31 -9.90 -8.90
N ILE A 99 0.11 -10.40 -7.73
CA ILE A 99 0.13 -9.69 -6.43
C ILE A 99 1.49 -9.03 -6.21
N GLN A 100 2.57 -9.77 -6.47
CA GLN A 100 3.94 -9.30 -6.26
C GLN A 100 4.23 -8.05 -7.09
N ASN A 101 3.86 -8.04 -8.38
CA ASN A 101 4.17 -6.93 -9.29
C ASN A 101 3.53 -5.60 -8.86
N PRO A 102 2.22 -5.52 -8.52
CA PRO A 102 1.63 -4.30 -7.96
C PRO A 102 2.31 -3.81 -6.67
N LEU A 103 2.67 -4.72 -5.76
CA LEU A 103 3.34 -4.37 -4.51
C LEU A 103 4.77 -3.85 -4.75
N CYS A 104 5.54 -4.49 -5.64
CA CYS A 104 6.84 -4.00 -6.07
C CYS A 104 6.74 -2.61 -6.73
N LYS A 105 5.72 -2.40 -7.58
CA LYS A 105 5.45 -1.08 -8.19
C LYS A 105 5.10 -0.03 -7.15
N LEU A 106 4.33 -0.39 -6.11
CA LEU A 106 3.99 0.50 -5.01
C LEU A 106 5.23 0.88 -4.20
N TYR A 107 6.09 -0.08 -3.88
CA TYR A 107 7.38 0.16 -3.21
C TYR A 107 8.27 1.08 -4.05
N ALA A 108 8.46 0.78 -5.33
CA ALA A 108 9.26 1.61 -6.23
C ALA A 108 8.70 3.04 -6.36
N TYR A 109 7.36 3.17 -6.38
CA TYR A 109 6.71 4.47 -6.39
C TYR A 109 6.97 5.26 -5.10
N LEU A 110 6.86 4.63 -3.92
CA LEU A 110 7.21 5.23 -2.62
C LEU A 110 8.65 5.73 -2.60
N THR A 111 9.61 4.88 -3.00
CA THR A 111 11.02 5.27 -3.08
C THR A 111 11.21 6.44 -4.03
N LYS A 112 10.55 6.45 -5.19
CA LYS A 112 10.67 7.53 -6.16
C LYS A 112 10.16 8.87 -5.61
N ILE A 113 8.98 8.90 -5.00
CA ILE A 113 8.41 10.15 -4.47
C ILE A 113 9.17 10.64 -3.22
N GLY A 114 9.66 9.71 -2.39
CA GLY A 114 10.41 10.01 -1.19
C GLY A 114 11.88 10.34 -1.44
N LEU A 115 12.41 10.08 -2.64
CA LEU A 115 13.84 10.16 -2.94
C LEU A 115 14.44 11.52 -2.61
N LEU A 116 13.73 12.60 -2.90
CA LEU A 116 14.18 13.97 -2.68
C LEU A 116 13.59 14.59 -1.40
N GLU A 117 12.85 13.81 -0.62
CA GLU A 117 12.27 14.28 0.64
C GLU A 117 13.32 14.24 1.75
N LYS A 118 13.47 15.37 2.43
CA LYS A 118 14.31 15.51 3.61
C LYS A 118 13.44 15.68 4.85
N ASP A 119 13.93 15.19 5.98
CA ASP A 119 13.33 15.51 7.27
C ASP A 119 13.75 16.90 7.77
N GLN A 120 13.37 17.23 9.00
CA GLN A 120 13.70 18.51 9.63
C GLN A 120 15.20 18.69 9.86
N THR A 121 15.98 17.60 9.92
CA THR A 121 17.44 17.63 10.09
C THR A 121 18.19 17.71 8.75
N GLY A 122 17.46 17.62 7.63
CA GLY A 122 18.03 17.62 6.29
C GLY A 122 18.43 16.24 5.77
N THR A 123 18.04 15.16 6.46
CA THR A 123 18.39 13.79 6.08
C THR A 123 17.46 13.22 5.02
N PHE A 124 18.03 12.65 3.95
CA PHE A 124 17.31 11.93 2.89
C PHE A 124 17.14 10.45 3.24
N HIS A 125 16.13 10.13 4.04
CA HIS A 125 15.91 8.77 4.56
C HIS A 125 15.74 7.70 3.46
N PHE A 126 15.17 8.04 2.31
CA PHE A 126 15.01 7.11 1.18
C PHE A 126 16.30 6.87 0.38
N GLN A 127 17.31 7.74 0.51
CA GLN A 127 18.62 7.57 -0.13
C GLN A 127 19.57 6.74 0.75
N MET A 128 19.42 6.80 2.07
CA MET A 128 20.32 6.10 3.01
C MET A 128 20.55 4.62 2.70
N PRO A 129 19.53 3.79 2.39
CA PRO A 129 19.77 2.39 2.05
C PRO A 129 20.57 2.23 0.74
N ILE A 130 20.36 3.12 -0.23
CA ILE A 130 21.08 3.11 -1.50
C ILE A 130 22.56 3.44 -1.25
N ASP A 131 22.83 4.48 -0.48
CA ASP A 131 24.20 4.89 -0.13
C ASP A 131 24.94 3.79 0.65
N GLN A 132 24.25 3.09 1.55
CA GLN A 132 24.79 1.95 2.27
C GLN A 132 25.16 0.80 1.32
N ILE A 133 24.26 0.44 0.40
CA ILE A 133 24.55 -0.61 -0.60
C ILE A 133 25.72 -0.22 -1.49
N LEU A 134 25.76 1.04 -1.96
CA LEU A 134 26.85 1.55 -2.79
C LEU A 134 28.20 1.56 -2.05
N THR A 135 28.18 1.74 -0.73
CA THR A 135 29.38 1.68 0.10
C THR A 135 29.86 0.24 0.29
N LEU A 136 28.94 -0.72 0.46
CA LEU A 136 29.25 -2.15 0.59
C LEU A 136 29.75 -2.79 -0.72
N ALA A 137 29.42 -2.19 -1.87
CA ALA A 137 29.83 -2.66 -3.18
C ALA A 137 31.22 -2.15 -3.62
N LYS A 138 31.89 -1.32 -2.80
CA LYS A 138 33.25 -0.83 -3.02
C LYS A 138 34.26 -1.63 -2.21
#